data_AF-A0A841LLN4-F1
#
_entry.id   AF-A0A841LLN4-F1
#
_cell.length_a   1.000
_cell.length_b   1.000
_cell.length_c   1.000
_cell.angle_alpha   90.00
_cell.angle_beta   90.00
_cell.angle_gamma   90.00
#
_symmetry.space_group_name_H-M   'P 1'
#
loop_
_entity.id
_entity.type
_entity.pdbx_description
1 polymer ?
#
loop_
_entity_poly.entity_id
_entity_poly.type
_entity_poly.pdbx_seq_one_letter_code
_entity_poly.pdbx_strand_id
1 'polypeptide(L)' 'MERSEIISLLEVINQQVSSSVLGGMEEEYEELESMGLIKINRDSVQWSSSMTPAGNAYLGHD' A
#
# COMPACT_ATOMS: atom_id res chain seq x y z
N MET A 1 -10.77 -4.24 -5.56
CA MET A 1 -9.84 -5.40 -5.80
C MET A 1 -10.25 -6.68 -5.07
N GLU A 2 -9.69 -7.85 -5.44
CA GLU A 2 -9.85 -9.10 -4.65
C GLU A 2 -8.98 -9.10 -3.38
N ARG A 3 -9.39 -9.85 -2.33
CA ARG A 3 -8.64 -9.91 -1.06
C ARG A 3 -7.20 -10.38 -1.23
N SER A 4 -6.94 -11.32 -2.14
CA SER A 4 -5.59 -11.82 -2.41
C SER A 4 -4.70 -10.74 -3.04
N GLU A 5 -5.26 -9.87 -3.88
CA GLU A 5 -4.53 -8.75 -4.49
C GLU A 5 -4.17 -7.69 -3.45
N ILE A 6 -5.12 -7.38 -2.54
CA ILE A 6 -4.90 -6.48 -1.41
C ILE A 6 -3.73 -6.96 -0.55
N ILE A 7 -3.71 -8.25 -0.19
CA ILE A 7 -2.64 -8.85 0.62
C ILE A 7 -1.31 -8.76 -0.11
N SER A 8 -1.27 -9.14 -1.39
CA SER A 8 -0.05 -9.10 -2.21
C SER A 8 0.54 -7.69 -2.29
N LEU A 9 -0.30 -6.67 -2.52
CA LEU A 9 0.12 -5.27 -2.54
C LEU A 9 0.59 -4.78 -1.18
N LEU A 10 -0.12 -5.11 -0.10
CA LEU A 10 0.30 -4.77 1.25
C LEU A 10 1.66 -5.38 1.62
N GLU A 11 1.90 -6.64 1.25
CA GLU A 11 3.21 -7.27 1.43
C GLU A 11 4.30 -6.58 0.62
N VAL A 12 4.02 -6.24 -0.64
CA VAL A 12 4.96 -5.50 -1.50
C VAL A 12 5.30 -4.14 -0.88
N ILE A 13 4.31 -3.42 -0.33
CA ILE A 13 4.50 -2.12 0.32
C ILE A 13 5.29 -2.27 1.62
N ASN A 14 5.05 -3.34 2.36
CA ASN A 14 5.82 -3.66 3.56
C ASN A 14 7.29 -4.00 3.25
N GLN A 15 7.55 -4.68 2.12
CA GLN A 15 8.89 -5.08 1.70
C GLN A 15 9.65 -4.00 0.92
N GLN A 16 8.96 -3.20 0.10
CA GLN A 16 9.55 -2.12 -0.70
C GLN A 16 9.63 -0.84 0.13
N VAL A 17 10.70 -0.73 0.90
CA VAL A 17 11.00 0.47 1.70
C VAL A 17 11.28 1.70 0.83
N SER A 18 11.63 1.56 -0.46
CA SER A 18 12.08 2.70 -1.28
C SER A 18 12.00 2.48 -2.80
N SER A 19 10.81 2.35 -3.39
CA SER A 19 10.67 2.41 -4.85
C SER A 19 9.55 3.36 -5.28
N SER A 20 9.73 4.03 -6.41
CA SER A 20 8.68 4.77 -7.11
C SER A 20 7.58 3.78 -7.52
N VAL A 21 6.59 3.63 -6.65
CA VAL A 21 5.71 2.47 -6.63
C VAL A 21 4.49 2.64 -7.54
N LEU A 22 4.17 3.86 -7.95
CA LEU A 22 2.96 4.13 -8.71
C LEU A 22 3.18 4.06 -10.23
N GLY A 23 3.81 2.96 -10.65
CA GLY A 23 3.98 2.58 -12.05
C GLY A 23 2.71 2.00 -12.65
N GLY A 24 1.64 2.80 -12.74
CA GLY A 24 0.37 2.43 -13.38
C GLY A 24 -0.64 1.68 -12.50
N MET A 25 -0.35 1.47 -11.21
CA MET A 25 -1.27 0.87 -10.23
C MET A 25 -1.96 1.91 -9.34
N GLU A 26 -2.07 3.17 -9.79
CA GLU A 26 -2.56 4.30 -8.98
C GLU A 26 -3.93 4.03 -8.34
N GLU A 27 -4.86 3.49 -9.11
CA GLU A 27 -6.21 3.16 -8.66
C GLU A 27 -6.22 2.14 -7.52
N GLU A 28 -5.37 1.11 -7.59
CA GLU A 28 -5.29 0.04 -6.58
C GLU A 28 -4.75 0.58 -5.25
N TYR A 29 -3.73 1.43 -5.30
CA TYR A 29 -3.18 2.07 -4.11
C TYR A 29 -4.17 3.08 -3.51
N GLU A 30 -4.90 3.83 -4.33
CA GLU A 30 -5.96 4.72 -3.86
C GLU A 30 -7.11 3.95 -3.21
N GLU A 31 -7.49 2.78 -3.74
CA GLU A 31 -8.43 1.86 -3.07
C GLU A 31 -7.90 1.46 -1.68
N LEU A 32 -6.64 1.01 -1.59
CA LEU A 32 -6.02 0.61 -0.32
C LEU A 32 -5.93 1.76 0.69
N GLU A 33 -5.66 2.99 0.24
CA GLU A 33 -5.67 4.18 1.08
C GLU A 33 -7.09 4.52 1.55
N SER A 34 -8.09 4.41 0.66
CA SER A 34 -9.50 4.62 1.00
C SER A 34 -10.01 3.60 2.02
N MET A 35 -9.49 2.37 1.96
CA MET A 35 -9.71 1.33 2.96
C MET A 35 -8.94 1.58 4.28
N GLY A 36 -8.02 2.55 4.30
CA GLY A 36 -7.18 2.88 5.46
C GLY A 36 -6.03 1.90 5.70
N LEU A 37 -5.73 1.01 4.76
CA LEU A 37 -4.71 -0.04 4.90
C LEU A 37 -3.30 0.48 4.61
N ILE A 38 -3.19 1.49 3.76
CA ILE A 38 -1.94 2.19 3.44
C ILE A 38 -2.15 3.70 3.48
N LYS A 39 -1.05 4.44 3.40
CA LYS A 39 -1.05 5.88 3.23
C LYS A 39 -0.11 6.25 2.09
N ILE A 40 -0.61 6.94 1.08
CA ILE A 40 0.19 7.42 -0.04
C ILE A 40 0.68 8.84 0.28
N ASN A 41 1.98 8.99 0.41
CA ASN A 41 2.67 10.26 0.49
C ASN A 41 2.93 10.77 -0.93
N ARG A 42 2.00 11.59 -1.43
CA ARG A 42 2.12 12.31 -2.72
C ARG A 42 3.03 13.55 -2.64
N ASP A 43 3.47 13.90 -1.43
CA ASP A 43 4.34 15.07 -1.16
C ASP A 43 5.80 14.83 -1.59
N SER A 44 6.22 13.56 -1.65
CA SER A 44 7.54 13.18 -2.17
C SER A 44 7.53 13.17 -3.71
N VAL A 45 8.62 13.68 -4.29
CA VAL A 45 8.93 13.60 -5.74
C VAL A 45 8.80 12.17 -6.29
N GLN A 46 8.94 11.17 -5.42
CA GLN A 46 8.52 9.81 -5.68
C GLN A 46 7.30 9.51 -4.81
N TRP A 47 6.18 9.17 -5.45
CA TRP A 47 4.99 8.76 -4.71
C TRP A 47 5.37 7.53 -3.86
N SER A 48 5.32 7.72 -2.54
CA SER A 48 5.72 6.71 -1.57
C SER A 48 4.49 6.25 -0.82
N SER A 49 4.26 4.95 -0.75
CA SER A 49 3.23 4.37 0.10
C SER A 49 3.87 3.88 1.39
N SER A 50 3.15 4.03 2.49
CA SER A 50 3.54 3.52 3.80
C SER A 50 2.41 2.68 4.37
N MET A 51 2.74 1.53 4.94
CA MET A 51 1.74 0.67 5.54
C MET A 51 1.19 1.30 6.82
N THR A 52 -0.14 1.24 7.01
CA THR A 52 -0.77 1.68 8.26
C THR A 52 -0.86 0.51 9.26
N PRO A 53 -1.16 0.78 10.54
CA PRO A 53 -1.45 -0.28 11.51
C PRO A 53 -2.61 -1.18 11.06
N ALA A 54 -3.59 -0.63 10.33
CA ALA A 54 -4.72 -1.41 9.81
C ALA A 54 -4.29 -2.36 8.69
N GLY A 55 -3.39 -1.94 7.79
CA GLY A 55 -2.81 -2.82 6.78
C GLY A 55 -2.02 -3.98 7.39
N ASN A 56 -1.22 -3.70 8.42
CA ASN A 56 -0.48 -4.75 9.14
C ASN A 56 -1.42 -5.75 9.84
N ALA A 57 -2.48 -5.26 10.47
CA ALA A 57 -3.52 -6.10 11.07
C ALA A 57 -4.29 -6.92 10.02
N TYR A 58 -4.49 -6.37 8.82
CA TYR A 58 -5.14 -7.05 7.70
C TYR A 58 -4.32 -8.24 7.18
N LEU A 59 -2.99 -8.11 7.16
CA LEU A 59 -2.05 -9.18 6.83
C LEU A 59 -2.00 -10.26 7.92
N GLY A 60 -2.44 -9.96 9.15
CA GLY A 60 -2.38 -10.90 10.27
C GLY A 60 -0.96 -11.11 10.81
N HIS A 61 -0.05 -10.16 10.59
CA HIS A 61 1.21 -10.08 11.32
C HIS A 61 0.91 -9.54 12.73
N ASP A 62 0.54 -10.44 13.65
CA ASP A 62 0.49 -10.21 15.10
C ASP A 62 1.88 -10.43 15.73
#